data_AF-A0A0Q4BGY7-F1
#
_entry.id   AF-A0A0Q4BGY7-F1
#
_cell.length_a   1.000
_cell.length_b   1.000
_cell.length_c   1.000
_cell.angle_alpha   90.00
_cell.angle_beta   90.00
_cell.angle_gamma   90.00
#
_symmetry.space_group_name_H-M   'P 1'
#
loop_
_entity.id
_entity.type
_entity.pdbx_description
1 polymer ?
#
loop_
_entity_poly.entity_id
_entity_poly.type
_entity_poly.pdbx_seq_one_letter_code
_entity_poly.pdbx_strand_id
1 'polypeptide(L)' 'MAVEIGRTRRKIQEILSFSKGSLVVLDKLAGDQVDLLVNGQCVAKGDVVVIDDNFGIRITEILQKPDINS' A
#
# COMPACT_ATOMS: atom_id res chain seq x y z
N MET A 1 6.18 9.45 -3.30
CA MET A 1 5.43 8.86 -2.17
C MET A 1 4.31 8.02 -2.74
N ALA A 2 4.04 6.84 -2.18
CA ALA A 2 2.97 5.96 -2.61
C ALA A 2 2.20 5.45 -1.39
N VAL A 3 0.92 5.14 -1.56
CA VAL A 3 0.10 4.45 -0.56
C VAL A 3 -0.13 3.03 -1.05
N GLU A 4 0.12 2.06 -0.18
CA GLU A 4 0.00 0.65 -0.52
C GLU A 4 -1.10 -0.04 0.29
N ILE A 5 -2.10 -0.57 -0.43
CA ILE A 5 -3.22 -1.29 0.16
C ILE A 5 -2.81 -2.70 0.62
N GLY A 6 -1.80 -3.29 -0.03
CA GLY A 6 -1.20 -4.55 0.37
C GLY A 6 -0.22 -5.09 -0.66
N ARG A 7 0.54 -6.10 -0.26
CA ARG A 7 1.46 -6.87 -1.10
C ARG A 7 1.14 -8.34 -1.02
N THR A 8 1.58 -9.09 -2.02
CA THR A 8 1.68 -10.55 -1.94
C THR A 8 2.84 -11.03 -2.81
N ARG A 9 3.34 -12.24 -2.52
CA ARG A 9 4.33 -12.92 -3.38
C ARG A 9 3.63 -14.01 -4.18
N ARG A 10 3.97 -14.09 -5.47
CA ARG A 10 3.47 -15.09 -6.42
C ARG A 10 4.63 -15.69 -7.21
N LYS A 11 4.46 -16.91 -7.72
CA LYS A 11 5.45 -17.50 -8.62
C LYS A 11 5.44 -16.74 -9.94
N ILE A 12 6.59 -16.64 -10.61
CA ILE A 12 6.68 -15.94 -11.90
C ILE A 12 5.72 -16.51 -12.95
N GLN A 13 5.50 -17.84 -12.94
CA GLN A 13 4.55 -18.51 -13.83
C GLN A 13 3.10 -18.07 -13.60
N GLU A 14 2.70 -17.78 -12.36
CA GLU A 14 1.36 -17.27 -12.03
C GLU A 14 1.22 -15.82 -12.51
N ILE A 15 2.26 -15.00 -12.36
CA ILE A 15 2.25 -13.61 -12.82
C ILE A 15 2.11 -13.55 -14.34
N LEU A 16 2.82 -14.40 -15.06
CA LEU A 16 2.77 -14.47 -16.53
C LEU A 16 1.43 -14.99 -17.07
N SER A 17 0.62 -15.66 -16.24
CA SER A 17 -0.72 -16.13 -16.64
C SER A 17 -1.83 -15.12 -16.34
N PHE A 18 -1.51 -13.97 -15.74
CA PHE A 18 -2.50 -12.93 -15.47
C PHE A 18 -3.12 -12.41 -16.76
N SER A 19 -4.44 -12.23 -16.70
CA SER A 19 -5.24 -11.73 -17.80
C SER A 19 -6.34 -10.82 -17.27
N LYS A 20 -7.07 -10.16 -18.16
CA LYS A 20 -8.19 -9.31 -17.78
C LYS A 20 -9.20 -10.14 -16.97
N GLY A 21 -9.46 -9.71 -15.74
CA GLY A 21 -10.36 -10.39 -14.81
C GLY A 21 -9.69 -11.32 -13.80
N SER A 22 -8.37 -11.49 -13.84
CA SER A 22 -7.65 -12.22 -12.79
C SER A 22 -7.83 -11.56 -11.41
N LEU A 23 -8.17 -12.36 -10.40
CA LEU A 23 -8.26 -11.93 -9.01
C LEU A 23 -6.93 -12.19 -8.31
N VAL A 24 -6.30 -11.13 -7.78
CA VAL A 24 -5.06 -11.23 -7.01
C VAL A 24 -5.37 -10.96 -5.54
N VAL A 25 -5.33 -12.00 -4.72
CA VAL A 25 -5.48 -11.88 -3.26
C VAL A 25 -4.19 -11.32 -2.67
N LEU A 26 -4.29 -10.31 -1.81
CA LEU A 26 -3.16 -9.69 -1.10
C LEU A 26 -3.01 -10.31 0.29
N ASP A 27 -1.84 -10.13 0.92
CA ASP A 27 -1.55 -10.68 2.26
C ASP A 27 -2.16 -9.81 3.39
N LYS A 28 -2.85 -8.72 3.04
CA LYS A 28 -3.42 -7.73 3.96
C LYS A 28 -4.91 -8.01 4.18
N LEU A 29 -5.37 -7.94 5.43
CA LEU A 29 -6.77 -8.19 5.76
C LEU A 29 -7.62 -6.94 5.47
N ALA A 30 -8.90 -7.17 5.18
CA ALA A 30 -9.86 -6.08 5.06
C ALA A 30 -9.98 -5.34 6.40
N GLY A 31 -9.83 -4.02 6.37
CA GLY A 31 -9.85 -3.17 7.56
C GLY A 31 -8.47 -2.88 8.17
N ASP A 32 -7.41 -3.54 7.70
CA ASP A 32 -6.04 -3.18 8.09
C ASP A 32 -5.67 -1.79 7.52
N GLN A 33 -4.88 -1.04 8.29
CA GLN A 33 -4.35 0.26 7.89
C GLN A 33 -3.39 0.14 6.71
N VAL A 34 -3.46 1.05 5.74
CA VAL A 34 -2.57 1.08 4.57
C VAL A 34 -1.19 1.64 4.91
N ASP A 35 -0.19 1.26 4.12
CA ASP A 35 1.20 1.69 4.32
C ASP A 35 1.51 2.93 3.48
N LEU A 36 2.14 3.94 4.10
CA LEU A 36 2.68 5.11 3.40
C LEU A 36 4.16 4.87 3.10
N LEU A 37 4.49 4.86 1.82
CA LEU A 37 5.83 4.59 1.33
C LEU A 37 6.51 5.86 0.82
N VAL A 38 7.73 6.12 1.31
CA VAL A 38 8.65 7.13 0.77
C VAL A 38 9.91 6.40 0.32
N ASN A 39 10.31 6.59 -0.95
CA ASN A 39 11.44 5.87 -1.55
C ASN A 39 11.39 4.34 -1.36
N GLY A 40 10.18 3.76 -1.36
CA GLY A 40 9.95 2.32 -1.15
C GLY A 40 10.01 1.85 0.31
N GLN A 41 10.34 2.71 1.26
CA GLN A 41 10.35 2.41 2.69
C GLN A 41 9.03 2.83 3.35
N CYS A 42 8.50 1.99 4.23
CA CYS A 42 7.29 2.31 4.99
C CYS A 42 7.63 3.28 6.12
N VAL A 43 7.08 4.48 6.04
CA VAL A 43 7.34 5.56 7.00
C VAL A 43 6.16 5.82 7.94
N ALA A 44 4.95 5.41 7.55
CA ALA A 44 3.74 5.61 8.32
C ALA A 44 2.65 4.61 7.93
N LYS A 45 1.64 4.48 8.78
CA LYS A 45 0.38 3.79 8.50
C LYS A 45 -0.80 4.73 8.63
N GLY A 46 -1.89 4.40 7.96
CA GLY A 46 -3.09 5.22 8.01
C GLY A 46 -4.34 4.54 7.50
N ASP A 47 -5.47 5.21 7.74
CA ASP A 47 -6.77 4.80 7.22
C ASP A 47 -7.00 5.44 5.85
N VAL A 48 -7.50 4.66 4.89
CA VAL A 48 -7.96 5.23 3.62
C VAL A 48 -9.25 6.00 3.87
N VAL A 49 -9.28 7.24 3.40
CA VAL A 49 -10.45 8.11 3.46
C VAL A 49 -10.82 8.56 2.05
N VAL A 50 -12.08 8.89 1.85
CA VAL A 50 -12.54 9.56 0.63
C VAL A 50 -12.91 10.99 1.02
N ILE A 51 -12.32 11.95 0.32
CA ILE A 51 -12.61 13.38 0.48
C ILE A 51 -13.03 13.89 -0.89
N ASP A 52 -14.27 14.34 -0.98
CA ASP A 52 -14.97 14.56 -2.24
C ASP A 52 -14.88 13.30 -3.11
N ASP A 53 -14.31 13.40 -4.31
CA ASP A 53 -14.09 12.27 -5.24
C ASP A 53 -12.65 11.75 -5.24
N ASN A 54 -11.84 12.13 -4.25
CA ASN A 54 -10.43 11.74 -4.16
C ASN A 54 -10.16 10.79 -2.99
N PHE A 55 -9.26 9.84 -3.21
CA PHE A 55 -8.68 9.05 -2.13
C PHE A 55 -7.66 9.88 -1.34
N GLY A 56 -7.75 9.82 -0.03
CA GLY A 56 -6.77 10.33 0.91
C GLY A 56 -6.34 9.25 1.90
N ILE A 57 -5.32 9.57 2.70
CA ILE A 57 -4.88 8.74 3.82
C ILE A 57 -4.86 9.61 5.08
N ARG A 58 -5.53 9.16 6.14
CA ARG A 58 -5.39 9.75 7.47
C ARG A 58 -4.29 9.01 8.21
N ILE A 59 -3.18 9.69 8.47
CA ILE A 59 -2.05 9.09 9.20
C ILE A 59 -2.48 8.78 10.63
N THR A 60 -2.29 7.54 11.05
CA THR A 60 -2.62 7.04 12.38
C THR A 60 -1.37 6.66 13.18
N GLU A 61 -0.28 6.30 12.48
CA GLU A 61 0.99 5.92 13.10
C GLU A 61 2.16 6.40 12.22
N ILE A 62 3.20 6.96 12.82
CA ILE A 62 4.47 7.28 12.15
C ILE A 62 5.50 6.25 12.62
N LEU A 63 6.05 5.47 11.69
CA LEU A 63 7.00 4.40 11.99
C LEU A 63 8.44 4.89 11.95
N GLN A 64 8.77 5.70 10.93
CA GLN A 64 10.13 6.17 10.70
C GLN A 64 10.06 7.59 10.15
N LYS A 65 10.89 8.48 10.69
CA LYS A 65 11.05 9.81 10.09
C LYS A 65 11.95 9.62 8.87
N PRO A 66 11.48 9.87 7.63
CA PRO A 66 12.37 9.79 6.47
C PRO A 66 13.53 10.76 6.70
N ASP A 67 14.77 10.30 6.51
CA ASP A 67 15.94 11.18 6.54
C ASP A 67 15.87 12.09 5.31
N ILE A 68 15.49 13.35 5.53
CA ILE A 68 15.28 14.36 4.45
C ILE A 68 16.58 15.15 4.18
N ASN A 69 17.67 14.85 4.90
CA ASN A 69 18.95 15.53 4.76
C ASN A 69 19.97 14.57 4.14
N SER A 70 20.06 14.55 2.81
CA SER A 70 21.25 14.09 2.10
C SER A 70 22.22 15.24 1.89
#